data_AF-A0A847SV47-F1
#
_entry.id   AF-A0A847SV47-F1
#
_cell.length_a   1.000
_cell.length_b   1.000
_cell.length_c   1.000
_cell.angle_alpha   90.00
_cell.angle_beta   90.00
_cell.angle_gamma   90.00
#
_symmetry.space_group_name_H-M   'P 1'
#
loop_
_entity.id
_entity.type
_entity.pdbx_description
1 polymer ?
#
loop_
_entity_poly.entity_id
_entity_poly.type
_entity_poly.pdbx_seq_one_letter_code
_entity_poly.pdbx_strand_id
1 'polypeptide(L)'
;MHGAIVMDYIKSRMAELGHAQYSLRLRHFVIPPSGQGYDYVPGQLMVLVEPVELVSIVSDAGFFDLSAAKSNELQYEHTGMVTISNYAGNQTAHVRFVQAIPK
;
A
#
# COMPACT_ATOMS: atom_id res chain seq x y z
N MET A 1 5.44 -4.42 8.53
CA MET A 1 4.54 -5.46 9.10
C MET A 1 5.21 -6.82 8.87
N HIS A 2 5.10 -7.80 9.77
CA HIS A 2 5.67 -9.14 9.53
C HIS A 2 4.80 -9.88 8.49
N GLY A 3 5.39 -10.64 7.56
CA GLY A 3 4.67 -11.19 6.40
C GLY A 3 3.44 -12.05 6.76
N ALA A 4 3.46 -12.76 7.89
CA ALA A 4 2.31 -13.52 8.39
C ALA A 4 1.13 -12.60 8.80
N ILE A 5 1.42 -11.47 9.45
CA ILE A 5 0.41 -10.49 9.89
C ILE A 5 -0.30 -9.86 8.70
N VAL A 6 0.42 -9.59 7.60
CA VAL A 6 -0.16 -9.05 6.36
C VAL A 6 -1.22 -10.00 5.80
N MET A 7 -0.94 -11.30 5.78
CA MET A 7 -1.84 -12.31 5.22
C MET A 7 -3.10 -12.49 6.07
N ASP A 8 -2.94 -12.52 7.40
CA ASP A 8 -4.07 -12.61 8.33
C ASP A 8 -4.95 -11.35 8.28
N TYR A 9 -4.32 -10.18 8.15
CA TYR A 9 -5.02 -8.91 7.94
C TYR A 9 -5.84 -8.94 6.65
N ILE A 10 -5.22 -9.28 5.51
CA ILE A 10 -5.91 -9.35 4.22
C ILE A 10 -7.07 -10.34 4.28
N LYS A 11 -6.88 -11.51 4.88
CA LYS A 11 -7.95 -12.50 5.00
C LYS A 11 -9.15 -11.95 5.77
N SER A 12 -8.89 -11.32 6.91
CA SER A 12 -9.94 -10.72 7.74
C SER A 12 -10.65 -9.58 6.99
N ARG A 13 -9.86 -8.71 6.37
CA ARG A 13 -10.38 -7.55 5.64
C ARG A 13 -11.21 -7.92 4.42
N MET A 14 -10.76 -8.89 3.63
CA MET A 14 -11.53 -9.38 2.48
C MET A 14 -12.84 -10.04 2.92
N ALA A 15 -12.85 -10.73 4.06
CA ALA A 15 -14.08 -11.27 4.63
C ALA A 15 -15.05 -10.14 5.08
N GLU A 16 -14.55 -9.08 5.73
CA GLU A 16 -15.36 -7.90 6.09
C GLU A 16 -15.96 -7.20 4.86
N LEU A 17 -15.21 -7.16 3.76
CA LEU A 17 -15.66 -6.60 2.48
C LEU A 17 -16.59 -7.56 1.71
N GLY A 18 -16.88 -8.76 2.24
CA GLY A 18 -17.79 -9.73 1.63
C GLY A 18 -17.16 -10.62 0.55
N HIS A 19 -15.83 -10.65 0.44
CA HIS A 19 -15.11 -11.42 -0.57
C HIS A 19 -14.52 -12.71 0.02
N ALA A 20 -15.18 -13.83 -0.23
CA ALA A 20 -14.67 -15.16 0.16
C ALA A 20 -13.62 -15.72 -0.81
N GLN A 21 -13.62 -15.25 -2.07
CA GLN A 21 -12.68 -15.69 -3.10
C GLN A 21 -11.95 -14.49 -3.70
N TYR A 22 -10.63 -14.56 -3.66
CA TYR A 22 -9.76 -13.57 -4.26
C TYR A 22 -8.44 -14.21 -4.65
N SER A 23 -7.69 -13.53 -5.50
CA SER A 23 -6.30 -13.86 -5.80
C SER A 23 -5.37 -12.90 -5.09
N LEU A 24 -4.15 -13.35 -4.81
CA LEU A 24 -3.11 -12.54 -4.19
C LEU A 24 -1.97 -12.33 -5.18
N ARG A 25 -1.46 -11.10 -5.20
CA ARG A 25 -0.32 -10.71 -6.04
C ARG A 25 0.66 -9.87 -5.24
N LEU A 26 1.94 -10.22 -5.30
CA LEU A 26 3.00 -9.33 -4.84
C LEU A 26 3.20 -8.23 -5.88
N ARG A 27 3.17 -6.97 -5.43
CA ARG A 27 3.49 -5.79 -6.24
C ARG A 27 4.77 -5.18 -5.71
N HIS A 28 5.69 -4.84 -6.62
CA HIS A 28 6.93 -4.16 -6.30
C HIS A 28 7.07 -2.95 -7.21
N PHE A 29 7.04 -1.76 -6.62
CA PHE A 29 7.26 -0.50 -7.30
C PHE A 29 8.68 -0.03 -7.02
N VAL A 30 9.35 0.39 -8.08
CA VAL A 30 10.70 0.99 -8.04
C VAL A 30 10.53 2.45 -8.44
N ILE A 31 10.59 3.35 -7.47
CA ILE A 31 10.33 4.78 -7.68
C ILE A 31 11.67 5.53 -7.67
N PRO A 32 12.06 6.19 -8.77
CA PRO A 32 13.33 6.92 -8.83
C PRO A 32 13.37 8.08 -7.82
N PRO A 33 14.55 8.65 -7.53
CA PRO A 33 14.67 9.82 -6.67
C PRO A 33 13.75 10.96 -7.14
N SER A 34 13.05 11.60 -6.20
CA SER A 34 12.05 12.65 -6.47
C SER A 34 10.94 12.25 -7.47
N GLY A 35 10.76 10.94 -7.70
CA GLY A 35 9.82 10.38 -8.66
C GLY A 35 8.46 10.07 -8.04
N GLN A 36 7.50 9.73 -8.90
CA GLN A 36 6.17 9.28 -8.51
C GLN A 36 5.78 8.03 -9.29
N GLY A 37 5.00 7.16 -8.66
CA GLY A 37 4.35 6.01 -9.27
C GLY A 37 2.85 6.06 -8.98
N TYR A 38 2.07 5.47 -9.88
CA TYR A 38 0.62 5.41 -9.75
C TYR A 38 0.10 4.02 -10.08
N ASP A 39 -0.99 3.64 -9.44
CA ASP A 39 -1.76 2.47 -9.79
C ASP A 39 -3.24 2.72 -9.56
N TYR A 40 -4.10 2.04 -10.32
CA TYR A 40 -5.54 2.13 -10.17
C TYR A 40 -6.12 0.77 -9.84
N VAL A 41 -6.58 0.63 -8.60
CA VAL A 41 -7.02 -0.64 -7.99
C VAL A 41 -8.43 -0.52 -7.36
N PRO A 42 -9.45 -0.11 -8.14
CA PRO A 42 -10.80 0.04 -7.62
C PRO A 42 -11.40 -1.32 -7.22
N GLY A 43 -12.05 -1.38 -6.06
CA GLY A 43 -12.65 -2.62 -5.55
C GLY A 43 -11.63 -3.73 -5.23
N GLN A 44 -10.34 -3.39 -5.18
CA GLN A 44 -9.26 -4.29 -4.80
C GLN A 44 -8.57 -3.71 -3.57
N LEU A 45 -7.81 -4.55 -2.88
CA LEU A 45 -7.13 -4.17 -1.65
C LEU A 45 -5.61 -4.24 -1.88
N MET A 46 -4.89 -3.16 -1.60
CA MET A 46 -3.43 -3.15 -1.53
C MET A 46 -3.00 -2.93 -0.08
N VAL A 47 -2.20 -3.84 0.45
CA VAL A 47 -1.64 -3.73 1.80
C VAL A 47 -0.14 -3.58 1.70
N LEU A 48 0.38 -2.48 2.25
CA LEU A 48 1.80 -2.20 2.33
C LEU A 48 2.48 -3.23 3.25
N VAL A 49 3.51 -3.91 2.75
CA VAL A 49 4.17 -5.01 3.49
C VAL A 49 5.02 -4.46 4.64
N GLU A 50 5.72 -3.35 4.39
CA GLU A 50 6.64 -2.77 5.34
C GLU A 50 6.65 -1.24 5.21
N PRO A 51 6.95 -0.52 6.30
CA PRO A 51 7.20 0.90 6.22
C PRO A 51 8.36 1.18 5.25
N VAL A 52 8.22 2.19 4.42
CA VAL A 52 9.28 2.69 3.54
C VAL A 52 9.59 4.12 3.93
N GLU A 53 10.84 4.40 4.26
CA GLU A 53 11.28 5.75 4.63
C GLU A 53 11.24 6.69 3.42
N LEU A 54 10.99 7.98 3.69
CA LEU A 54 11.00 9.04 2.67
C LEU A 54 10.02 8.78 1.51
N VAL A 55 8.96 8.01 1.76
CA VAL A 55 7.90 7.75 0.79
C VAL A 55 6.55 8.13 1.39
N SER A 56 5.73 8.80 0.59
CA SER A 56 4.30 8.98 0.87
C SER A 56 3.47 8.13 -0.07
N ILE A 57 2.44 7.50 0.47
CA ILE A 57 1.46 6.72 -0.26
C ILE A 57 0.09 7.32 0.05
N VAL A 58 -0.58 7.82 -0.97
CA VAL A 58 -1.91 8.41 -0.87
C VAL A 58 -2.86 7.59 -1.71
N SER A 59 -4.04 7.31 -1.18
CA SER A 59 -5.09 6.61 -1.91
C SER A 59 -6.48 7.15 -1.58
N ASP A 60 -7.48 6.76 -2.36
CA ASP A 60 -8.87 7.20 -2.16
C ASP A 60 -9.41 6.83 -0.77
N ALA A 61 -8.89 5.76 -0.16
CA ALA A 61 -9.35 5.23 1.13
C ALA A 61 -8.36 5.40 2.29
N GLY A 62 -7.10 5.80 2.04
CA GLY A 62 -6.06 5.75 3.06
C GLY A 62 -4.81 6.56 2.73
N PHE A 63 -4.09 6.98 3.78
CA PHE A 63 -2.86 7.77 3.71
C PHE A 63 -1.76 7.12 4.58
N PHE A 64 -0.55 7.05 4.03
CA PHE A 64 0.64 6.55 4.71
C PHE A 64 1.85 7.42 4.42
N ASP A 65 2.42 8.05 5.44
CA ASP A 65 3.67 8.80 5.35
C ASP A 65 4.33 8.83 6.73
N LEU A 66 5.53 8.25 6.85
CA LEU A 66 6.28 8.21 8.10
C LEU A 66 6.80 9.59 8.54
N SER A 67 6.90 10.55 7.63
CA SER A 67 7.31 11.92 7.94
C SER A 67 6.15 12.78 8.48
N ALA A 68 4.90 12.32 8.34
CA ALA A 68 3.72 13.05 8.75
C ALA A 68 3.52 13.00 10.27
N ALA A 69 4.17 13.90 11.00
CA ALA A 69 4.13 13.98 12.46
C ALA A 69 2.76 14.31 13.08
N LYS A 70 1.74 14.64 12.26
CA LYS A 70 0.39 15.01 12.72
C LYS A 70 -0.71 14.04 12.30
N SER A 71 -0.36 12.89 11.73
CA SER A 71 -1.38 11.89 11.42
C SER A 71 -1.76 11.14 12.69
N ASN A 72 -3.04 11.15 13.05
CA ASN A 72 -3.55 10.41 14.21
C ASN A 72 -3.49 8.89 13.98
N GLU A 73 -3.48 8.45 12.73
CA GLU A 73 -3.34 7.05 12.33
C GLU A 73 -2.69 6.97 10.93
N LEU A 74 -1.84 5.97 10.71
CA LEU A 74 -1.28 5.67 9.38
C LEU A 74 -1.89 4.35 8.90
N GLN A 75 -2.44 4.34 7.70
CA GLN A 75 -3.09 3.16 7.16
C GLN A 75 -2.19 2.46 6.15
N TYR A 76 -1.92 1.18 6.37
CA TYR A 76 -1.21 0.32 5.41
C TYR A 76 -2.13 -0.16 4.28
N GLU A 77 -3.43 0.09 4.40
CA GLU A 77 -4.48 -0.29 3.44
C GLU A 77 -4.70 0.83 2.42
N HIS A 78 -4.76 0.44 1.14
CA HIS A 78 -4.96 1.34 0.02
C HIS A 78 -5.91 0.70 -1.02
N THR A 79 -6.78 1.51 -1.61
CA THR A 79 -7.67 1.11 -2.72
C THR A 79 -7.98 2.33 -3.60
N GLY A 80 -8.55 2.10 -4.78
CA GLY A 80 -8.86 3.15 -5.74
C GLY A 80 -7.62 3.67 -6.45
N MET A 81 -7.48 4.99 -6.59
CA MET A 81 -6.27 5.61 -7.11
C MET A 81 -5.18 5.60 -6.05
N VAL A 82 -4.06 4.93 -6.29
CA VAL A 82 -2.92 4.88 -5.37
C VAL A 82 -1.75 5.65 -5.98
N THR A 83 -1.28 6.67 -5.26
CA THR A 83 -0.13 7.49 -5.63
C THR A 83 1.00 7.25 -4.66
N ILE A 84 2.19 6.96 -5.17
CA ILE A 84 3.41 6.72 -4.41
C ILE A 84 4.40 7.82 -4.78
N SER A 85 4.85 8.61 -3.81
CA SER A 85 5.82 9.68 -4.00
C SER A 85 7.10 9.39 -3.24
N ASN A 86 8.25 9.47 -3.91
CA ASN A 86 9.56 9.35 -3.29
C ASN A 86 10.14 10.73 -3.03
N TYR A 87 10.38 11.06 -1.77
CA TYR A 87 10.98 12.32 -1.34
C TYR A 87 12.50 12.26 -1.21
N ALA A 88 13.11 11.09 -1.33
CA ALA A 88 14.55 10.98 -1.31
C ALA A 88 15.14 11.65 -2.57
N GLY A 89 15.96 12.68 -2.37
CA GLY A 89 16.57 13.43 -3.48
C GLY A 89 17.68 12.66 -4.22
N ASN A 90 18.18 11.56 -3.66
CA ASN A 90 19.32 10.81 -4.20
C ASN A 90 19.18 9.28 -4.11
N GLN A 91 18.03 8.75 -3.67
CA GLN A 91 17.83 7.32 -3.49
C GLN A 91 16.56 6.84 -4.18
N THR A 92 16.64 5.66 -4.80
CA THR A 92 15.49 4.96 -5.36
C THR A 92 14.73 4.27 -4.24
N ALA A 93 13.42 4.48 -4.18
CA ALA A 93 12.56 3.81 -3.23
C ALA A 93 12.02 2.48 -3.80
N HIS A 94 11.99 1.45 -2.97
CA HIS A 94 11.40 0.15 -3.28
C HIS A 94 10.19 -0.06 -2.40
N VAL A 95 8.99 -0.02 -3.00
CA VAL A 95 7.73 -0.13 -2.25
C VAL A 95 7.04 -1.44 -2.61
N ARG A 96 6.71 -2.24 -1.59
CA ARG A 96 6.16 -3.59 -1.75
C ARG A 96 4.77 -3.68 -1.15
N PHE A 97 3.82 -4.17 -1.93
CA PHE A 97 2.46 -4.43 -1.49
C PHE A 97 2.09 -5.89 -1.73
N VAL A 98 1.18 -6.40 -0.90
CA VAL A 98 0.34 -7.54 -1.27
C VAL A 98 -0.99 -6.98 -1.75
N GLN A 99 -1.36 -7.33 -2.96
CA GLN A 99 -2.62 -6.95 -3.58
C GLN A 99 -3.58 -8.14 -3.52
N ALA A 100 -4.78 -7.92 -2.99
CA ALA A 100 -5.88 -8.86 -3.06
C ALA A 100 -6.91 -8.40 -4.10
N ILE A 101 -7.23 -9.29 -5.03
CA ILE A 101 -8.09 -9.03 -6.18
C ILE A 101 -9.31 -9.95 -6.05
N PRO A 102 -10.50 -9.44 -5.67
CA PRO A 102 -11.72 -10.22 -5.68
C PRO A 102 -11.97 -10.90 -7.03
N LYS A 103 -12.63 -12.06 -6.98
CA LYS A 103 -13.10 -12.76 -8.18
C LYS A 103 -14.53 -12.36 -8.53
#